data_AF-A0AA35RPS8-F1
#
_entry.id   AF-A0AA35RPS8-F1
#
_cell.length_a   1.000
_cell.length_b   1.000
_cell.length_c   1.000
_cell.angle_alpha   90.00
_cell.angle_beta   90.00
_cell.angle_gamma   90.00
#
_symmetry.space_group_name_H-M   'P 1'
#
loop_
_entity.id
_entity.type
_entity.pdbx_description
1 polymer ?
#
loop_
_entity_poly.entity_id
_entity_poly.type
_entity_poly.pdbx_seq_one_letter_code
_entity_poly.pdbx_strand_id
1 'polypeptide(L)'
;MFGGARNRDEPDSLFPQYAADGRRNARIGSAGFRPTLAHQRRLQVLLAELFPHLADAPITHRWGGLQAFTFDGLPAIGVFDSERRIHGLAGFSGLGNSYSNVGAAYLAARIADSGDGLPPRLAETLKLLLAPGRSGARWPGAEPTRARTGAYGLVRRATRRRPRR
;
A
#
# COMPACT_ATOMS: atom_id res chain seq x y z
N MET A 1 1.84 15.32 8.20
CA MET A 1 2.39 14.07 7.59
C MET A 1 1.63 12.87 8.16
N PHE A 2 0.81 12.22 7.34
CA PHE A 2 -0.07 11.09 7.69
C PHE A 2 0.73 9.76 7.76
N GLY A 3 0.34 8.81 8.63
CA GLY A 3 0.83 7.42 8.54
C GLY A 3 1.13 6.75 9.88
N GLY A 4 0.47 5.62 10.13
CA GLY A 4 0.41 4.88 11.41
C GLY A 4 1.66 4.05 11.76
N ALA A 5 2.85 4.49 11.38
CA ALA A 5 4.12 3.83 11.72
C ALA A 5 4.91 4.56 12.83
N ARG A 6 4.33 5.60 13.45
CA ARG A 6 4.93 6.26 14.61
C ARG A 6 4.36 5.63 15.88
N ASN A 7 5.23 5.11 16.73
CA ASN A 7 4.86 4.86 18.12
C ASN A 7 4.55 6.21 18.77
N ARG A 8 3.34 6.34 19.29
CA ARG A 8 2.88 7.49 20.05
C ARG A 8 2.16 6.97 21.28
N ASP A 9 2.20 7.76 22.36
CA ASP A 9 1.53 7.43 23.62
C ASP A 9 0.01 7.29 23.43
N GLU A 10 -0.57 8.12 22.56
CA GLU A 10 -1.96 8.01 22.15
C GLU A 10 -2.10 7.51 20.70
N PRO A 11 -2.95 6.51 20.44
CA PRO A 11 -3.11 5.95 19.11
C PRO A 11 -3.78 6.96 18.16
N ASP A 12 -3.34 6.94 16.90
CA ASP A 12 -3.92 7.80 15.86
C ASP A 12 -5.29 7.29 15.35
N SER A 13 -5.65 6.03 15.65
CA SER A 13 -6.89 5.37 15.22
C SER A 13 -7.60 4.72 16.41
N LEU A 14 -8.94 4.72 16.39
CA LEU A 14 -9.77 4.07 17.42
C LEU A 14 -9.61 2.54 17.48
N PHE A 15 -9.02 1.94 16.45
CA PHE A 15 -8.65 0.53 16.41
C PHE A 15 -7.43 0.33 15.50
N PRO A 16 -6.64 -0.73 15.73
CA PRO A 16 -5.47 -1.02 14.90
C PRO A 16 -5.88 -1.33 13.47
N GLN A 17 -5.11 -0.84 12.50
CA GLN A 17 -5.45 -1.03 11.08
C GLN A 17 -5.11 -2.45 10.59
N TYR A 18 -4.06 -3.02 11.15
CA TYR A 18 -3.59 -4.37 10.87
C TYR A 18 -3.38 -5.08 12.21
N ALA A 19 -3.65 -6.39 12.23
CA ALA A 19 -3.25 -7.24 13.34
C ALA A 19 -1.73 -7.47 13.32
N ALA A 20 -1.18 -8.01 14.41
CA ALA A 20 0.26 -8.28 14.51
C ALA A 20 0.78 -9.25 13.42
N ASP A 21 -0.10 -10.10 12.90
CA ASP A 21 0.20 -11.03 11.79
C ASP A 21 0.08 -10.38 10.39
N GLY A 22 -0.13 -9.07 10.32
CA GLY A 22 -0.28 -8.31 9.08
C GLY A 22 -1.66 -8.41 8.41
N ARG A 23 -2.62 -9.16 8.98
CA ARG A 23 -3.97 -9.20 8.43
C ARG A 23 -4.67 -7.86 8.66
N ARG A 24 -5.36 -7.38 7.62
CA ARG A 24 -6.19 -6.17 7.71
C ARG A 24 -7.28 -6.39 8.76
N ASN A 25 -7.47 -5.40 9.64
CA ASN A 25 -8.57 -5.44 10.60
C ASN A 25 -9.92 -5.38 9.86
N ALA A 26 -10.81 -6.35 10.14
CA ALA A 26 -12.12 -6.46 9.50
C ALA A 26 -12.97 -5.18 9.66
N ARG A 27 -12.81 -4.47 10.78
CA ARG A 27 -13.53 -3.21 11.05
C ARG A 27 -13.21 -2.11 10.06
N ILE A 28 -12.10 -2.16 9.32
CA ILE A 28 -11.83 -1.16 8.28
C ILE A 28 -12.83 -1.31 7.13
N GLY A 29 -13.22 -2.55 6.78
CA GLY A 29 -14.16 -2.78 5.68
C GLY A 29 -15.54 -2.19 5.96
N SER A 30 -16.01 -2.28 7.22
CA SER A 30 -17.34 -1.82 7.62
C SER A 30 -17.35 -0.39 8.18
N ALA A 31 -16.35 -0.01 8.98
CA ALA A 31 -16.32 1.28 9.68
C ALA A 31 -15.40 2.31 9.02
N GLY A 32 -14.56 1.91 8.05
CA GLY A 32 -13.52 2.77 7.47
C GLY A 32 -12.39 3.10 8.45
N PHE A 33 -11.49 4.02 8.07
CA PHE A 33 -10.50 4.56 9.00
C PHE A 33 -11.17 5.52 10.00
N ARG A 34 -10.86 5.40 11.29
CA ARG A 34 -11.48 6.20 12.37
C ARG A 34 -10.42 6.90 13.22
N PRO A 35 -10.08 8.17 12.94
CA PRO A 35 -9.08 8.89 13.72
C PRO A 35 -9.58 9.21 15.13
N THR A 36 -8.69 9.13 16.12
CA THR A 36 -9.02 9.52 17.50
C THR A 36 -9.25 11.02 17.62
N LEU A 37 -9.97 11.45 18.67
CA LEU A 37 -10.15 12.89 18.95
C LEU A 37 -8.82 13.59 19.18
N ALA A 38 -7.88 12.92 19.85
CA ALA A 38 -6.53 13.42 20.04
C ALA A 38 -5.80 13.67 18.72
N HIS A 39 -5.87 12.72 17.78
CA HIS A 39 -5.31 12.90 16.44
C HIS A 39 -5.91 14.13 15.73
N GLN A 40 -7.24 14.27 15.80
CA GLN A 40 -7.95 15.38 15.17
C GLN A 40 -7.57 16.74 15.79
N ARG A 41 -7.48 16.82 17.13
CA ARG A 41 -7.04 18.04 17.85
C ARG A 41 -5.63 18.43 17.46
N ARG A 42 -4.72 17.47 17.36
CA ARG A 42 -3.33 17.72 16.95
C ARG A 42 -3.24 18.31 15.55
N LEU A 43 -4.02 17.80 14.60
CA LEU A 43 -4.08 18.37 13.25
C LEU A 43 -4.64 19.80 13.26
N GLN A 44 -5.59 20.10 14.14
CA GLN A 44 -6.14 21.44 14.28
C GLN A 44 -5.15 22.43 14.91
N VAL A 45 -4.39 22.00 15.93
CA VAL A 45 -3.29 22.80 16.49
C VAL A 45 -2.24 23.11 15.43
N LEU A 46 -1.78 22.09 14.69
CA LEU A 46 -0.81 22.29 13.60
C LEU A 46 -1.35 23.21 12.49
N LEU A 47 -2.65 23.14 12.17
CA LEU A 47 -3.26 24.04 11.20
C LEU A 47 -3.21 25.50 11.69
N ALA A 48 -3.55 25.75 12.95
CA ALA A 48 -3.53 27.09 13.54
C ALA A 48 -2.10 27.64 13.69
N GLU A 49 -1.12 26.78 14.01
CA GLU A 49 0.30 27.17 14.07
C GLU A 49 0.85 27.56 12.70
N LEU A 50 0.54 26.78 11.66
CA LEU A 50 1.01 27.05 10.29
C LEU A 50 0.26 28.20 9.62
N PHE A 51 -1.03 28.36 9.93
CA PHE A 51 -1.91 29.35 9.32
C PHE A 51 -2.77 30.05 10.38
N PRO A 52 -2.21 31.01 11.15
CA PRO A 52 -2.93 31.64 12.27
C PRO A 52 -4.24 32.31 11.87
N HIS A 53 -4.32 32.89 10.68
CA HIS A 53 -5.53 33.53 10.16
C HIS A 53 -6.68 32.53 9.86
N LEU A 54 -6.42 31.23 9.90
CA LEU A 54 -7.40 30.16 9.75
C LEU A 54 -7.74 29.45 11.07
N ALA A 55 -7.21 29.93 12.22
CA ALA A 55 -7.38 29.26 13.51
C ALA A 55 -8.86 29.04 13.89
N ASP A 56 -9.70 30.03 13.61
CA ASP A 56 -11.14 30.01 13.92
C ASP A 56 -12.01 29.55 12.75
N ALA A 57 -11.41 29.12 11.63
CA ALA A 57 -12.17 28.66 10.49
C ALA A 57 -12.98 27.39 10.84
N PRO A 58 -14.30 27.34 10.55
CA PRO A 58 -15.12 26.19 10.91
C PRO A 58 -14.74 24.95 10.09
N ILE A 59 -14.42 23.86 10.77
CA ILE A 59 -14.16 22.56 10.14
C ILE A 59 -15.49 21.85 9.92
N THR A 60 -16.00 21.91 8.69
CA THR A 60 -17.30 21.31 8.34
C THR A 60 -17.23 19.80 8.13
N HIS A 61 -16.09 19.29 7.64
CA HIS A 61 -15.92 17.88 7.29
C HIS A 61 -14.50 17.40 7.60
N ARG A 62 -14.39 16.11 7.91
CA ARG A 62 -13.13 15.40 8.06
C ARG A 62 -13.24 14.04 7.40
N TRP A 63 -12.18 13.65 6.69
CA TRP A 63 -12.05 12.32 6.10
C TRP A 63 -10.66 11.78 6.37
N GLY A 64 -10.52 10.47 6.22
CA GLY A 64 -9.25 9.80 6.30
C GLY A 64 -9.36 8.43 5.66
N GLY A 65 -8.21 7.84 5.39
CA GLY A 65 -8.12 6.56 4.70
C GLY A 65 -6.83 5.84 5.05
N LEU A 66 -6.77 4.60 4.59
CA LEU A 66 -5.53 3.84 4.66
C LEU A 66 -4.55 4.33 3.60
N GLN A 67 -3.28 4.30 3.98
CA GLN A 67 -2.19 4.55 3.07
C GLN A 67 -1.18 3.42 3.17
N ALA A 68 -0.83 2.84 2.02
CA ALA A 68 0.22 1.85 1.92
C ALA A 68 1.56 2.55 1.83
N PHE A 69 2.45 2.28 2.79
CA PHE A 69 3.79 2.85 2.85
C PHE A 69 4.85 1.82 2.48
N THR A 70 5.85 2.27 1.75
CA THR A 70 7.17 1.62 1.64
C THR A 70 8.16 2.35 2.56
N PHE A 71 9.25 1.69 2.91
CA PHE A 71 10.25 2.31 3.79
C PHE A 71 10.94 3.52 3.17
N ASP A 72 11.27 3.46 1.88
CA ASP A 72 11.86 4.56 1.10
C ASP A 72 10.85 5.61 0.60
N GLY A 73 9.56 5.43 0.86
CA GLY A 73 8.51 6.36 0.44
C GLY A 73 8.19 6.36 -1.06
N LEU A 74 8.81 5.50 -1.87
CA LEU A 74 8.54 5.39 -3.31
C LEU A 74 7.53 4.25 -3.60
N PRO A 75 6.67 4.35 -4.63
CA PRO A 75 5.80 3.24 -5.00
C PRO A 75 6.57 2.04 -5.54
N ALA A 76 5.96 0.85 -5.46
CA ALA A 76 6.38 -0.35 -6.18
C ALA A 76 5.50 -0.53 -7.42
N ILE A 77 6.10 -0.46 -8.61
CA ILE A 77 5.44 -0.47 -9.91
C ILE A 77 6.17 -1.45 -10.82
N GLY A 78 5.51 -2.53 -11.24
CA GLY A 78 6.12 -3.52 -12.10
C GLY A 78 5.45 -4.89 -12.01
N VAL A 79 6.25 -5.93 -12.27
CA VAL A 79 5.83 -7.32 -12.17
C VAL A 79 6.04 -7.80 -10.73
N PHE A 80 4.96 -8.17 -10.05
CA PHE A 80 5.00 -8.74 -8.69
C PHE A 80 5.17 -10.26 -8.70
N ASP A 81 4.69 -10.92 -9.75
CA ASP A 81 4.82 -12.37 -9.95
C ASP A 81 4.93 -12.64 -11.45
N SER A 82 6.11 -13.02 -11.92
CA SER A 82 6.38 -13.24 -13.34
C SER A 82 5.74 -14.53 -13.86
N GLU A 83 5.75 -15.60 -13.07
CA GLU A 83 5.15 -16.89 -13.44
C GLU A 83 3.65 -16.77 -13.64
N ARG A 84 2.99 -15.99 -12.79
CA ARG A 84 1.54 -15.75 -12.85
C ARG A 84 1.17 -14.50 -13.65
N ARG A 85 2.14 -13.79 -14.22
CA ARG A 85 1.96 -12.54 -14.97
C ARG A 85 1.16 -11.48 -14.18
N ILE A 86 1.47 -11.31 -12.90
CA ILE A 86 0.84 -10.30 -12.05
C ILE A 86 1.62 -8.99 -12.14
N HIS A 87 1.02 -8.01 -12.79
CA HIS A 87 1.50 -6.63 -12.86
C HIS A 87 0.74 -5.77 -11.84
N GLY A 88 1.39 -4.78 -11.24
CA GLY A 88 0.71 -3.93 -10.26
C GLY A 88 1.43 -2.64 -9.90
N LEU A 89 0.69 -1.78 -9.21
CA LEU A 89 1.19 -0.58 -8.55
C LEU A 89 0.74 -0.61 -7.08
N ALA A 90 1.67 -0.44 -6.15
CA ALA A 90 1.38 -0.47 -4.72
C ALA A 90 2.31 0.44 -3.93
N GLY A 91 1.97 0.69 -2.66
CA GLY A 91 2.90 1.36 -1.73
C GLY A 91 3.18 2.84 -2.04
N PHE A 92 2.19 3.55 -2.57
CA PHE A 92 2.36 4.93 -3.04
C PHE A 92 2.78 5.95 -1.97
N SER A 93 2.69 5.64 -0.67
CA SER A 93 3.25 6.48 0.40
C SER A 93 2.83 7.96 0.37
N GLY A 94 1.62 8.27 -0.11
CA GLY A 94 1.14 9.66 -0.26
C GLY A 94 1.29 10.25 -1.64
N LEU A 95 2.05 9.61 -2.53
CA LEU A 95 2.44 10.11 -3.85
C LEU A 95 1.60 9.52 -4.99
N GLY A 96 0.41 8.99 -4.67
CA GLY A 96 -0.48 8.32 -5.63
C GLY A 96 -0.77 9.18 -6.85
N ASN A 97 -1.19 10.42 -6.64
CA ASN A 97 -1.55 11.35 -7.72
C ASN A 97 -0.37 11.61 -8.68
N SER A 98 0.86 11.63 -8.17
CA SER A 98 2.06 11.92 -8.98
C SER A 98 2.51 10.72 -9.81
N TYR A 99 2.43 9.51 -9.26
CA TYR A 99 2.98 8.32 -9.92
C TYR A 99 1.97 7.48 -10.70
N SER A 100 0.66 7.64 -10.45
CA SER A 100 -0.35 6.74 -11.03
C SER A 100 -0.36 6.75 -12.55
N ASN A 101 -0.30 7.94 -13.18
CA ASN A 101 -0.38 8.05 -14.63
C ASN A 101 0.84 7.43 -15.33
N VAL A 102 2.04 7.82 -14.89
CA VAL A 102 3.30 7.31 -15.46
C VAL A 102 3.43 5.81 -15.20
N GLY A 103 3.07 5.35 -14.00
CA GLY A 103 3.10 3.94 -13.65
C GLY A 103 2.10 3.10 -14.45
N ALA A 104 0.89 3.63 -14.67
CA ALA A 104 -0.13 2.95 -15.46
C ALA A 104 0.29 2.84 -16.93
N ALA A 105 0.83 3.90 -17.52
CA ALA A 105 1.37 3.89 -18.88
C ALA A 105 2.50 2.86 -19.03
N TYR A 106 3.44 2.84 -18.07
CA TYR A 106 4.53 1.87 -18.03
C TYR A 106 4.03 0.41 -18.00
N LEU A 107 3.09 0.11 -17.10
CA LEU A 107 2.53 -1.23 -17.01
C LEU A 107 1.71 -1.60 -18.25
N ALA A 108 0.93 -0.68 -18.81
CA ALA A 108 0.15 -0.93 -20.02
C ALA A 108 1.06 -1.30 -21.20
N ALA A 109 2.15 -0.55 -21.41
CA ALA A 109 3.15 -0.84 -22.45
C ALA A 109 3.80 -2.22 -22.24
N ARG A 110 4.14 -2.56 -20.98
CA ARG A 110 4.70 -3.88 -20.63
C ARG A 110 3.72 -5.02 -20.84
N ILE A 111 2.44 -4.83 -20.50
CA ILE A 111 1.39 -5.85 -20.65
C ILE A 111 1.11 -6.10 -22.13
N ALA A 112 1.15 -5.05 -22.95
CA ALA A 112 0.94 -5.11 -24.40
C ALA A 112 2.21 -5.47 -25.18
N ASP A 113 3.30 -5.84 -24.51
CA ASP A 113 4.62 -6.13 -25.12
C ASP A 113 5.11 -5.05 -26.10
N SER A 114 4.72 -3.79 -25.85
CA SER A 114 4.99 -2.64 -26.72
C SER A 114 6.16 -1.77 -26.23
N GLY A 115 6.97 -2.30 -25.31
CA GLY A 115 8.07 -1.58 -24.65
C GLY A 115 7.73 -1.14 -23.23
N ASP A 116 8.26 0.01 -22.80
CA ASP A 116 8.05 0.55 -21.45
C ASP A 116 7.28 1.88 -21.40
N GLY A 117 7.07 2.57 -22.53
CA GLY A 117 6.33 3.83 -22.54
C GLY A 117 6.92 4.94 -21.64
N LEU A 118 8.17 4.78 -21.21
CA LEU A 118 8.85 5.74 -20.33
C LEU A 118 9.75 6.69 -21.15
N PRO A 119 9.98 7.93 -20.66
CA PRO A 119 10.97 8.81 -21.26
C PRO A 119 12.36 8.15 -21.25
N PRO A 120 13.07 8.01 -22.39
CA PRO A 120 14.32 7.24 -22.46
C PRO A 120 15.38 7.67 -21.46
N ARG A 121 15.47 8.97 -21.18
CA ARG A 121 16.44 9.54 -20.23
C ARG A 121 16.22 9.12 -18.77
N LEU A 122 15.01 8.71 -18.42
CA LEU A 122 14.62 8.36 -17.04
C LEU A 122 14.24 6.88 -16.88
N ALA A 123 14.11 6.14 -17.98
CA ALA A 123 13.55 4.80 -17.99
C ALA A 123 14.27 3.84 -17.04
N GLU A 124 15.60 3.75 -17.12
CA GLU A 124 16.38 2.84 -16.26
C GLU A 124 16.34 3.23 -14.79
N THR A 125 16.45 4.52 -14.49
CA THR A 125 16.34 5.03 -13.13
C THR A 125 14.97 4.73 -12.53
N LEU A 126 13.89 4.97 -13.27
CA LEU A 126 12.52 4.69 -12.80
C LEU A 126 12.29 3.19 -12.62
N LYS A 127 12.77 2.34 -13.52
CA LYS A 127 12.68 0.88 -13.36
C LYS A 127 13.40 0.41 -12.09
N LEU A 128 14.59 0.92 -11.81
CA LEU A 128 15.35 0.56 -10.61
C LEU A 128 14.69 1.07 -9.33
N LEU A 129 14.30 2.34 -9.30
CA LEU A 129 13.74 2.98 -8.11
C LEU A 129 12.32 2.54 -7.79
N LEU A 130 11.55 2.10 -8.79
CA LEU A 130 10.15 1.71 -8.62
C LEU A 130 9.94 0.20 -8.68
N ALA A 131 10.98 -0.61 -8.95
CA ALA A 131 10.86 -2.06 -9.02
C ALA A 131 10.20 -2.65 -7.76
N PRO A 132 9.24 -3.58 -7.91
CA PRO A 132 8.79 -4.43 -6.82
C PRO A 132 9.96 -5.22 -6.22
N GLY A 133 9.98 -5.39 -4.90
CA GLY A 133 11.01 -6.17 -4.23
C GLY A 133 12.38 -5.49 -4.10
N ARG A 134 12.53 -4.21 -4.51
CA ARG A 134 13.77 -3.45 -4.26
C ARG A 134 14.08 -3.34 -2.77
N SER A 135 15.37 -3.20 -2.43
CA SER A 135 15.83 -3.14 -1.03
C SER A 135 15.28 -1.95 -0.26
N GLY A 136 15.25 -0.76 -0.87
CA GLY A 136 14.76 0.46 -0.23
C GLY A 136 13.30 0.39 0.23
N ALA A 137 12.46 -0.45 -0.37
CA ALA A 137 11.06 -0.56 -0.01
C ALA A 137 10.84 -1.35 1.31
N ARG A 138 11.83 -2.11 1.78
CA ARG A 138 11.71 -3.01 2.93
C ARG A 138 12.00 -2.31 4.24
N TRP A 139 11.15 -2.53 5.23
CA TRP A 139 11.40 -2.10 6.61
C TRP A 139 12.55 -2.91 7.22
N PRO A 140 13.49 -2.26 7.94
CA PRO A 140 14.53 -2.97 8.68
C PRO A 140 13.92 -4.01 9.63
N GLY A 141 14.42 -5.25 9.60
CA GLY A 141 13.91 -6.35 10.42
C GLY A 141 12.58 -6.98 9.96
N ALA A 142 11.96 -6.47 8.89
CA ALA A 142 10.85 -7.17 8.27
C ALA A 142 11.37 -8.36 7.47
N GLU A 143 10.99 -9.58 7.86
CA GLU A 143 11.04 -10.75 6.99
C GLU A 143 10.37 -10.36 5.65
N PRO A 144 11.03 -10.57 4.50
CA PRO A 144 10.43 -10.22 3.22
C PRO A 144 9.09 -10.95 3.16
N THR A 145 8.01 -10.19 3.03
CA THR A 145 6.69 -10.73 2.74
C THR A 145 6.80 -11.37 1.36
N ARG A 146 7.33 -12.60 1.29
CA ARG A 146 7.04 -13.50 0.20
C ARG A 146 5.53 -13.49 0.18
N ALA A 147 4.95 -13.00 -0.92
CA ALA A 147 3.64 -13.48 -1.31
C ALA A 147 3.77 -14.99 -1.13
N ARG A 148 3.10 -15.56 -0.12
CA ARG A 148 3.07 -17.01 0.00
C ARG A 148 2.49 -17.41 -1.35
N THR A 149 3.33 -17.96 -2.22
CA THR A 149 2.94 -18.73 -3.36
C THR A 149 2.15 -19.85 -2.73
N GLY A 150 0.86 -19.58 -2.51
CA GLY A 150 -0.03 -20.50 -1.87
C GLY A 150 0.02 -21.72 -2.74
N ALA A 151 0.43 -22.83 -2.14
CA ALA A 151 0.12 -24.16 -2.61
C ALA A 151 -1.41 -24.32 -2.67
N TYR A 152 -2.06 -23.62 -3.59
CA TYR A 152 -3.39 -23.95 -4.09
C TYR A 152 -3.17 -24.92 -5.24
N GLY A 153 -2.93 -26.18 -4.89
CA GLY A 153 -2.57 -27.18 -5.87
C GLY A 153 -2.33 -28.56 -5.30
N LEU A 154 -3.18 -29.05 -4.39
CA LEU A 154 -3.47 -30.49 -4.28
C LEU A 154 -4.69 -30.70 -3.37
N VAL A 155 -5.88 -30.44 -3.91
CA VAL A 155 -7.04 -31.24 -3.50
C VAL A 155 -6.70 -32.66 -3.95
N ARG A 156 -6.27 -33.52 -3.03
CA ARG A 156 -6.18 -34.97 -3.29
C ARG A 156 -7.55 -35.38 -3.82
N ARG A 157 -7.60 -35.80 -5.10
CA ARG A 157 -8.72 -36.58 -5.62
C ARG A 157 -8.94 -37.71 -4.63
N ALA A 158 -10.08 -37.69 -3.94
CA ALA A 158 -10.58 -38.87 -3.26
C ALA A 158 -10.64 -39.99 -4.32
N THR A 159 -9.84 -41.03 -4.11
CA THR A 159 -9.88 -42.24 -4.90
C THR A 159 -11.28 -42.82 -4.78
N ARG A 160 -12.09 -42.68 -5.84
CA ARG A 160 -13.29 -43.52 -6.01
C ARG A 160 -12.82 -44.97 -6.02
N ARG A 161 -13.04 -45.67 -4.91
CA ARG A 161 -13.01 -47.14 -4.89
C ARG A 161 -14.03 -47.63 -5.91
N ARG A 162 -13.56 -48.31 -6.96
CA ARG A 162 -14.43 -49.14 -7.80
C ARG A 162 -15.00 -50.27 -6.91
N PRO A 163 -16.30 -50.60 -7.02
CA PRO A 163 -16.79 -51.84 -6.44
C PRO A 163 -16.13 -53.01 -7.18
N ARG A 164 -15.60 -53.97 -6.43
CA ARG A 164 -15.24 -55.28 -6.95
C ARG A 164 -16.53 -56.06 -7.13
N ARG A 165 -16.74 -56.52 -8.37
CA ARG A 165 -17.60 -57.60 -8.89
C ARG A 165 -18.90 -57.87 -8.13
#